data_AF-A0A351L308-F1
#
_entry.id   AF-A0A351L308-F1
#
_cell.length_a   1.000
_cell.length_b   1.000
_cell.length_c   1.000
_cell.angle_alpha   90.00
_cell.angle_beta   90.00
_cell.angle_gamma   90.00
#
_symmetry.space_group_name_H-M   'P 1'
#
loop_
_entity.id
_entity.type
_entity.pdbx_description
1 polymer ?
#
loop_
_entity_poly.entity_id
_entity_poly.type
_entity_poly.pdbx_seq_one_letter_code
_entity_poly.pdbx_strand_id
1 'polypeptide(L)'
;MNAQELLQQVKFIVDAEGKRTGVLLSMEVWEKILTLVKNVDKDEKTHQPAKEEIIPWEQFQIELAARGLPTTYNSPEDFISAIKSDFECGGLHIARQLAFRAVELYPEHEQIQYYAHVLAPPKVTVVPSNPDRRKMVAANQDWLRENRLKYLNRWVAVRNGDLLADAASLDELVAQIDDTKDTLITVLY
;
A
#
# COMPACT_ATOMS: atom_id res chain seq x y z
N MET A 1 14.26 8.75 28.17
CA MET A 1 14.69 7.39 27.78
C MET A 1 14.58 7.31 26.27
N ASN A 2 15.68 7.08 25.56
CA ASN A 2 15.68 7.06 24.09
C ASN A 2 15.46 5.63 23.55
N ALA A 3 15.19 5.50 22.25
CA ALA A 3 14.93 4.19 21.62
C ALA A 3 16.09 3.20 21.78
N GLN A 4 17.32 3.69 21.85
CA GLN A 4 18.54 2.88 21.99
C GLN A 4 18.64 2.24 23.39
N GLU A 5 18.23 2.95 24.44
CA GLU A 5 18.17 2.43 25.82
C GLU A 5 17.04 1.40 26.01
N LEU A 6 15.95 1.52 25.25
CA LEU A 6 14.86 0.54 25.21
C LEU A 6 15.32 -0.77 24.54
N LEU A 7 16.04 -0.68 23.42
CA LEU A 7 16.53 -1.83 22.66
C LEU A 7 17.54 -2.69 23.45
N GLN A 8 18.25 -2.11 24.42
CA GLN A 8 19.16 -2.85 25.30
C GLN A 8 18.43 -3.74 26.33
N GLN A 9 17.15 -3.47 26.60
CA GLN A 9 16.33 -4.24 27.56
C GLN A 9 15.60 -5.41 26.91
N VAL A 10 15.74 -5.55 25.59
CA VAL A 10 15.06 -6.53 24.77
C VAL A 10 15.87 -7.82 24.72
N LYS A 11 15.23 -8.97 25.01
CA LYS A 11 15.85 -10.28 24.82
C LYS A 11 15.37 -10.89 23.51
N PHE A 12 16.27 -11.54 22.79
CA PHE A 12 15.93 -12.24 21.55
C PHE A 12 15.75 -13.72 21.81
N ILE A 13 14.72 -14.29 21.20
CA ILE A 13 14.55 -15.74 21.07
C ILE A 13 15.32 -16.15 19.83
N VAL A 14 16.21 -17.14 19.99
CA VAL A 14 16.97 -17.72 18.89
C VAL A 14 16.47 -19.14 18.63
N ASP A 15 16.46 -19.54 17.36
CA ASP A 15 16.21 -20.94 16.99
C ASP A 15 17.45 -21.82 17.24
N ALA A 16 17.32 -23.10 16.92
CA ALA A 16 18.38 -24.09 17.10
C ALA A 16 19.65 -23.79 16.26
N GLU A 17 19.55 -22.93 15.25
CA GLU A 17 20.63 -22.49 14.37
C GLU A 17 21.26 -21.17 14.84
N GLY A 18 20.76 -20.60 15.94
CA GLY A 18 21.22 -19.34 16.52
C GLY A 18 20.65 -18.09 15.84
N LYS A 19 19.69 -18.24 14.92
CA LYS A 19 19.04 -17.13 14.24
C LYS A 19 17.92 -16.56 15.11
N ARG A 20 17.86 -15.23 15.21
CA ARG A 20 16.86 -14.53 16.02
C ARG A 20 15.49 -14.66 15.35
N THR A 21 14.55 -15.34 16.00
CA THR A 21 13.21 -15.63 15.47
C THR A 21 12.11 -14.90 16.22
N GLY A 22 12.41 -14.37 17.40
CA GLY A 22 11.43 -13.65 18.20
C GLY A 22 12.06 -12.67 19.18
N VAL A 23 11.21 -11.86 19.78
CA VAL A 23 11.61 -10.82 20.71
C VAL A 23 10.79 -10.98 21.98
N LEU A 24 11.45 -11.18 23.12
CA LEU A 24 10.83 -11.23 24.43
C LEU A 24 10.97 -9.86 25.10
N LEU A 25 9.82 -9.25 25.38
CA LEU A 25 9.70 -7.94 25.98
C LEU A 25 8.93 -8.06 27.30
N SER A 26 9.34 -7.30 28.32
CA SER A 26 8.50 -7.13 29.50
C SER A 26 7.31 -6.24 29.17
N MET A 27 6.19 -6.43 29.88
CA MET A 27 4.97 -5.68 29.62
C MET A 27 5.15 -4.17 29.87
N GLU A 28 6.02 -3.79 30.81
CA GLU A 28 6.40 -2.41 31.05
C GLU A 28 7.18 -1.78 29.89
N VAL A 29 8.04 -2.56 29.21
CA VAL A 29 8.75 -2.11 28.00
C VAL A 29 7.77 -2.00 26.82
N TRP A 30 6.83 -2.94 26.70
CA TRP A 30 5.78 -2.92 25.69
C TRP A 30 4.90 -1.66 25.77
N GLU A 31 4.42 -1.28 26.95
CA GLU A 31 3.62 -0.05 27.14
C GLU A 31 4.40 1.23 26.79
N LYS A 32 5.71 1.26 27.07
CA LYS A 32 6.59 2.37 26.69
C LYS A 32 6.79 2.44 25.17
N ILE A 33 6.92 1.30 24.49
CA ILE A 33 6.96 1.26 23.02
C ILE A 33 5.61 1.71 22.44
N LEU A 34 4.49 1.25 22.98
CA LEU A 34 3.15 1.67 22.54
C LEU A 34 2.93 3.17 22.67
N THR A 35 3.44 3.81 23.73
CA THR A 35 3.34 5.27 23.87
C THR A 35 4.21 6.02 22.87
N LEU A 36 5.39 5.50 22.53
CA LEU A 36 6.20 6.04 21.43
C LEU A 36 5.48 5.90 20.08
N VAL A 37 4.92 4.73 19.78
CA VAL A 37 4.17 4.48 18.53
C VAL A 37 2.90 5.33 18.46
N LYS A 38 2.13 5.43 19.55
CA LYS A 38 0.92 6.28 19.60
C LYS A 38 1.22 7.77 19.46
N ASN A 39 2.43 8.21 19.81
CA ASN A 39 2.86 9.58 19.56
C ASN A 39 3.33 9.78 18.10
N VAL A 40 3.84 8.74 17.44
CA VAL A 40 4.06 8.75 15.99
C VAL A 40 2.72 8.93 15.24
N ASP A 41 1.64 8.29 15.72
CA ASP A 41 0.29 8.46 15.14
C ASP A 41 -0.34 9.83 15.44
N LYS A 42 0.06 10.53 16.53
CA LYS A 42 -0.48 11.86 16.86
C LYS A 42 0.26 13.01 16.15
N ASP A 43 1.49 12.76 15.71
CA ASP A 43 2.20 13.62 14.77
C ASP A 43 1.86 13.30 13.30
N GLU A 44 0.91 12.39 13.08
CA GLU A 44 0.13 12.30 11.85
C GLU A 44 -0.80 13.54 11.78
N LYS A 45 -0.17 14.71 11.65
CA LYS A 45 -0.79 15.84 10.97
C LYS A 45 -1.36 15.26 9.71
N THR A 46 -2.70 15.17 9.65
CA THR A 46 -3.51 14.94 8.46
C THR A 46 -2.64 15.07 7.22
N HIS A 47 -2.08 13.97 6.74
CA HIS A 47 -1.38 14.01 5.49
C HIS A 47 -2.50 14.24 4.48
N GLN A 48 -2.78 15.51 4.18
CA GLN A 48 -2.96 15.88 2.78
C GLN A 48 -1.91 15.05 2.06
N PRO A 49 -2.27 14.19 1.09
CA PRO A 49 -1.28 13.39 0.38
C PRO A 49 -0.20 14.40 0.04
N ALA A 50 0.97 14.25 0.65
CA ALA A 50 2.06 15.15 0.35
C ALA A 50 2.09 15.14 -1.16
N LYS A 51 2.07 16.31 -1.79
CA LYS A 51 2.49 16.35 -3.18
C LYS A 51 3.88 15.72 -3.12
N GLU A 52 3.97 14.43 -3.42
CA GLU A 52 5.21 13.70 -3.54
C GLU A 52 5.81 14.33 -4.77
N GLU A 53 6.49 15.44 -4.51
CA GLU A 53 6.97 16.36 -5.52
C GLU A 53 8.05 15.58 -6.24
N ILE A 54 7.83 15.34 -7.54
CA ILE A 54 8.86 14.77 -8.40
C ILE A 54 10.03 15.74 -8.28
N ILE A 55 11.13 15.28 -7.69
CA ILE A 55 12.27 16.15 -7.44
C ILE A 55 13.10 16.24 -8.73
N PRO A 56 13.82 17.35 -8.95
CA PRO A 56 14.71 17.47 -10.10
C PRO A 56 15.70 16.30 -10.17
N TRP A 57 16.01 15.85 -11.39
CA TRP A 57 16.84 14.66 -11.62
C TRP A 57 18.21 14.78 -10.95
N GLU A 58 18.82 15.96 -10.95
CA GLU A 58 20.12 16.22 -10.33
C GLU A 58 20.08 16.00 -8.81
N GLN A 59 18.97 16.39 -8.17
CA GLN A 59 18.78 16.16 -6.73
C GLN A 59 18.52 14.68 -6.44
N PHE A 60 17.76 14.01 -7.30
CA PHE A 60 17.52 12.57 -7.17
C PHE A 60 18.78 11.74 -7.36
N GLN A 61 19.70 12.14 -8.25
CA GLN A 61 20.99 11.49 -8.42
C GLN A 61 21.84 11.52 -7.14
N ILE A 62 21.77 12.59 -6.35
CA ILE A 62 22.43 12.67 -5.03
C ILE A 62 21.82 11.63 -4.08
N GLU A 63 20.50 11.48 -4.09
CA GLU A 63 19.79 10.50 -3.28
C GLU A 63 20.12 9.06 -3.67
N LEU A 64 20.17 8.77 -4.98
CA LEU A 64 20.61 7.48 -5.51
C LEU A 64 22.04 7.16 -5.09
N ALA A 65 22.97 8.12 -5.24
CA ALA A 65 24.36 7.96 -4.84
C ALA A 65 24.51 7.70 -3.33
N ALA A 66 23.73 8.39 -2.49
CA ALA A 66 23.72 8.19 -1.04
C ALA A 66 23.26 6.77 -0.64
N ARG A 67 22.45 6.12 -1.49
CA ARG A 67 21.99 4.73 -1.31
C ARG A 67 22.85 3.70 -2.06
N GLY A 68 23.92 4.13 -2.72
CA GLY A 68 24.77 3.24 -3.53
C GLY A 68 24.08 2.70 -4.78
N LEU A 69 23.03 3.38 -5.26
CA LEU A 69 22.30 3.01 -6.47
C LEU A 69 22.93 3.65 -7.72
N PRO A 70 22.73 3.06 -8.91
CA PRO A 70 23.16 3.65 -10.17
C PRO A 70 22.57 5.05 -10.37
N THR A 71 23.38 6.01 -10.83
CA THR A 71 22.93 7.38 -11.15
C THR A 71 22.74 7.60 -12.66
N THR A 72 23.08 6.60 -13.47
CA THR A 72 22.97 6.60 -14.93
C THR A 72 22.19 5.38 -15.40
N TYR A 73 21.30 5.61 -16.35
CA TYR A 73 20.42 4.61 -16.95
C TYR A 73 20.41 4.86 -18.46
N ASN A 74 20.87 3.88 -19.26
CA ASN A 74 21.14 4.10 -20.68
C ASN A 74 20.10 3.45 -21.59
N SER A 75 19.20 2.64 -21.03
CA SER A 75 18.15 1.93 -21.76
C SER A 75 16.84 1.88 -20.96
N PRO A 76 15.69 1.63 -21.62
CA PRO A 76 14.44 1.31 -20.94
C PRO A 76 14.58 0.15 -19.95
N GLU A 77 15.34 -0.87 -20.31
CA GLU A 77 15.55 -2.09 -19.53
C GLU A 77 16.31 -1.82 -18.22
N ASP A 78 17.25 -0.88 -18.24
CA ASP A 78 17.95 -0.44 -17.01
C ASP A 78 16.96 0.18 -16.02
N PHE A 79 16.06 1.05 -16.52
CA PHE A 79 15.01 1.66 -15.69
C PHE A 79 14.05 0.60 -15.16
N ILE A 80 13.53 -0.27 -16.02
CA ILE A 80 12.57 -1.32 -15.64
C ILE A 80 13.17 -2.22 -14.57
N SER A 81 14.43 -2.63 -14.73
CA SER A 81 15.11 -3.51 -13.78
C SER A 81 15.31 -2.83 -12.42
N ALA A 82 15.67 -1.55 -12.42
CA ALA A 82 15.86 -0.79 -11.18
C ALA A 82 14.54 -0.46 -10.46
N ILE A 83 13.49 -0.11 -11.21
CA ILE A 83 12.14 0.11 -10.67
C ILE A 83 11.66 -1.18 -9.99
N LYS A 84 11.77 -2.32 -10.69
CA LYS A 84 11.34 -3.61 -10.17
C LYS A 84 12.10 -4.01 -8.90
N SER A 85 13.42 -3.92 -8.94
CA SER A 85 14.29 -4.29 -7.80
C SER A 85 13.99 -3.45 -6.55
N ASP A 86 13.85 -2.13 -6.72
CA ASP A 86 13.54 -1.24 -5.61
C ASP A 86 12.15 -1.51 -5.03
N PHE A 87 11.15 -1.71 -5.90
CA PHE A 87 9.78 -2.01 -5.49
C PHE A 87 9.67 -3.35 -4.73
N GLU A 88 10.37 -4.39 -5.19
CA GLU A 88 10.43 -5.70 -4.51
C GLU A 88 11.07 -5.61 -3.11
N CYS A 89 11.96 -4.64 -2.89
CA CYS A 89 12.56 -4.34 -1.58
C CYS A 89 11.69 -3.40 -0.70
N GLY A 90 10.48 -3.03 -1.15
CA GLY A 90 9.59 -2.10 -0.45
C GLY A 90 9.93 -0.62 -0.67
N GLY A 91 10.82 -0.31 -1.61
CA GLY A 91 11.12 1.05 -2.05
C GLY A 91 10.02 1.58 -2.96
N LEU A 92 9.16 2.46 -2.44
CA LEU A 92 8.13 3.12 -3.26
C LEU A 92 8.64 4.42 -3.87
N HIS A 93 9.41 5.20 -3.09
CA HIS A 93 9.90 6.52 -3.50
C HIS A 93 10.87 6.45 -4.68
N ILE A 94 11.91 5.61 -4.60
CA ILE A 94 12.92 5.49 -5.67
C ILE A 94 12.28 4.89 -6.94
N ALA A 95 11.54 3.78 -6.81
CA ALA A 95 10.81 3.17 -7.91
C ALA A 95 9.91 4.17 -8.65
N ARG A 96 9.17 5.00 -7.90
CA ARG A 96 8.32 6.04 -8.47
C ARG A 96 9.12 7.10 -9.24
N GLN A 97 10.15 7.68 -8.62
CA GLN A 97 10.96 8.72 -9.26
C GLN A 97 11.65 8.20 -10.53
N LEU A 98 12.13 6.95 -10.50
CA LEU A 98 12.68 6.27 -11.68
C LEU A 98 11.62 6.08 -12.77
N ALA A 99 10.39 5.68 -12.42
CA ALA A 99 9.31 5.51 -13.38
C ALA A 99 8.92 6.84 -14.05
N PHE A 100 8.82 7.93 -13.30
CA PHE A 100 8.55 9.26 -13.87
C PHE A 100 9.69 9.72 -14.78
N ARG A 101 10.94 9.55 -14.37
CA ARG A 101 12.09 9.87 -15.21
C ARG A 101 12.12 9.03 -16.49
N ALA A 102 11.80 7.75 -16.39
CA ALA A 102 11.78 6.84 -17.53
C ALA A 102 10.71 7.27 -18.55
N VAL A 103 9.54 7.75 -18.12
CA VAL A 103 8.50 8.29 -19.01
C VAL A 103 8.97 9.53 -19.77
N GLU A 104 9.75 10.41 -19.15
CA GLU A 104 10.31 11.59 -19.83
C GLU A 104 11.25 11.20 -20.98
N LEU A 105 12.02 10.12 -20.81
CA LEU A 105 13.03 9.68 -21.78
C LEU A 105 12.46 8.69 -22.82
N TYR A 106 11.50 7.86 -22.41
CA TYR A 106 10.92 6.79 -23.21
C TYR A 106 9.38 6.82 -23.15
N PRO A 107 8.76 7.91 -23.65
CA PRO A 107 7.33 8.14 -23.46
C PRO A 107 6.44 7.09 -24.14
N GLU A 108 6.92 6.42 -25.19
CA GLU A 108 6.14 5.42 -25.95
C GLU A 108 6.35 3.98 -25.46
N HIS A 109 7.22 3.75 -24.45
CA HIS A 109 7.53 2.40 -23.99
C HIS A 109 6.44 1.87 -23.04
N GLU A 110 5.71 0.85 -23.48
CA GLU A 110 4.52 0.31 -22.80
C GLU A 110 4.78 -0.04 -21.33
N GLN A 111 5.84 -0.79 -21.03
CA GLN A 111 6.13 -1.21 -19.65
C GLN A 111 6.53 -0.05 -18.73
N ILE A 112 7.13 1.01 -19.27
CA ILE A 112 7.48 2.21 -18.50
C ILE A 112 6.21 2.99 -18.16
N GLN A 113 5.28 3.13 -19.12
CA GLN A 113 3.97 3.71 -18.88
C GLN A 113 3.18 2.93 -17.82
N TYR A 114 3.23 1.60 -17.88
CA TYR A 114 2.61 0.73 -16.88
C TYR A 114 3.14 1.03 -15.46
N TYR A 115 4.46 1.05 -15.27
CA TYR A 115 5.04 1.34 -13.96
C TYR A 115 4.70 2.75 -13.47
N ALA A 116 4.78 3.76 -14.35
CA ALA A 116 4.42 5.13 -13.98
C ALA A 116 2.95 5.25 -13.59
N HIS A 117 2.06 4.50 -14.24
CA HIS A 117 0.64 4.46 -13.87
C HIS A 117 0.41 3.81 -12.50
N VAL A 118 0.97 2.62 -12.28
CA VAL A 118 0.80 1.86 -11.03
C VAL A 118 1.42 2.58 -9.84
N LEU A 119 2.59 3.21 -10.04
CA LEU A 119 3.31 3.91 -8.99
C LEU A 119 2.87 5.37 -8.83
N ALA A 120 1.95 5.87 -9.66
CA ALA A 120 1.43 7.21 -9.52
C ALA A 120 0.81 7.42 -8.13
N PRO A 121 0.96 8.61 -7.53
CA PRO A 121 0.31 8.91 -6.26
C PRO A 121 -1.22 8.74 -6.39
N PRO A 122 -1.88 8.18 -5.36
CA PRO A 122 -3.33 7.97 -5.40
C PRO A 122 -4.07 9.30 -5.51
N LYS A 123 -5.01 9.37 -6.44
CA LYS A 123 -5.90 10.53 -6.58
C LYS A 123 -7.07 10.41 -5.62
N VAL A 124 -7.03 11.15 -4.52
CA VAL A 124 -8.16 11.22 -3.59
C VAL A 124 -9.21 12.18 -4.15
N THR A 125 -10.36 11.65 -4.55
CA THR A 125 -11.51 12.45 -4.96
C THR A 125 -12.55 12.50 -3.85
N VAL A 126 -12.95 13.70 -3.43
CA VAL A 126 -14.10 13.87 -2.53
C VAL A 126 -15.37 13.80 -3.34
N VAL A 127 -16.18 12.76 -3.10
CA VAL A 127 -17.53 12.66 -3.68
C VAL A 127 -18.53 13.17 -2.64
N PRO A 128 -19.33 14.21 -2.95
CA PRO A 128 -20.31 14.76 -2.01
C PRO A 128 -21.24 13.69 -1.43
N SER A 129 -21.52 13.80 -0.13
CA SER A 129 -22.50 12.91 0.51
C SER A 129 -23.91 13.30 0.08
N ASN A 130 -24.63 12.38 -0.59
CA ASN A 130 -26.07 12.49 -0.88
C ASN A 130 -26.84 11.44 -0.04
N PRO A 131 -28.02 11.78 0.55
CA PRO A 131 -28.98 10.82 1.09
C PRO A 131 -29.05 9.46 0.40
N ASP A 132 -29.17 9.39 -0.93
CA ASP A 132 -29.32 8.12 -1.65
C ASP A 132 -28.08 7.24 -1.54
N ARG A 133 -26.90 7.87 -1.65
CA ARG A 133 -25.62 7.19 -1.48
C ARG A 133 -25.44 6.65 -0.05
N ARG A 134 -25.90 7.39 0.96
CA ARG A 134 -25.88 6.92 2.35
C ARG A 134 -26.78 5.69 2.55
N LYS A 135 -27.97 5.70 1.95
CA LYS A 135 -28.88 4.53 1.98
C LYS A 135 -28.25 3.31 1.31
N MET A 136 -27.63 3.49 0.15
CA MET A 136 -26.90 2.41 -0.54
C MET A 136 -25.78 1.82 0.32
N VAL A 137 -24.94 2.67 0.92
CA VAL A 137 -23.84 2.21 1.78
C VAL A 137 -24.36 1.45 3.00
N ALA A 138 -25.42 1.95 3.64
CA ALA A 138 -26.06 1.27 4.77
C ALA A 138 -26.63 -0.10 4.35
N ALA A 139 -27.35 -0.17 3.23
CA ALA A 139 -27.91 -1.41 2.71
C ALA A 139 -26.83 -2.46 2.40
N ASN A 140 -25.71 -2.05 1.79
CA ASN A 140 -24.57 -2.94 1.55
C ASN A 140 -23.96 -3.46 2.87
N GLN A 141 -23.83 -2.58 3.88
CA GLN A 141 -23.29 -2.96 5.20
C GLN A 141 -24.22 -3.92 5.95
N ASP A 142 -25.53 -3.70 5.89
CA ASP A 142 -26.51 -4.59 6.52
C ASP A 142 -26.50 -5.97 5.85
N TRP A 143 -26.44 -6.02 4.51
CA TRP A 143 -26.26 -7.29 3.79
C TRP A 143 -25.00 -8.03 4.24
N LEU A 144 -23.86 -7.35 4.36
CA LEU A 144 -22.62 -7.96 4.84
C LEU A 144 -22.80 -8.54 6.24
N ARG A 145 -23.43 -7.79 7.16
CA ARG A 145 -23.64 -8.23 8.54
C ARG A 145 -24.48 -9.49 8.62
N GLU A 146 -25.51 -9.59 7.78
CA GLU A 146 -26.42 -10.73 7.74
C GLU A 146 -25.82 -11.95 7.03
N ASN A 147 -24.97 -11.74 6.03
CA ASN A 147 -24.51 -12.81 5.13
C ASN A 147 -23.05 -13.23 5.35
N ARG A 148 -22.29 -12.54 6.21
CA ARG A 148 -20.84 -12.78 6.42
C ARG A 148 -20.50 -14.26 6.62
N LEU A 149 -21.23 -14.95 7.49
CA LEU A 149 -20.97 -16.36 7.82
C LEU A 149 -21.25 -17.31 6.65
N LYS A 150 -22.15 -16.93 5.75
CA LYS A 150 -22.55 -17.76 4.60
C LYS A 150 -21.50 -17.74 3.49
N TYR A 151 -20.79 -16.62 3.32
CA TYR A 151 -19.82 -16.40 2.24
C TYR A 151 -18.37 -16.30 2.75
N LEU A 152 -18.06 -17.00 3.85
CA LEU A 152 -16.69 -17.05 4.39
C LEU A 152 -15.68 -17.48 3.33
N ASN A 153 -14.57 -16.75 3.27
CA ASN A 153 -13.47 -16.88 2.32
C ASN A 153 -13.89 -16.76 0.85
N ARG A 154 -15.02 -16.09 0.57
CA ARG A 154 -15.47 -15.79 -0.79
C ARG A 154 -15.41 -14.30 -1.06
N TRP A 155 -15.10 -13.98 -2.31
CA TRP A 155 -15.28 -12.64 -2.85
C TRP A 155 -16.75 -12.43 -3.13
N VAL A 156 -17.30 -11.30 -2.72
CA VAL A 156 -18.70 -10.92 -2.96
C VAL A 156 -18.77 -9.53 -3.59
N ALA A 157 -19.70 -9.35 -4.51
CA ALA A 157 -20.06 -8.07 -5.11
C ALA A 157 -21.47 -7.69 -4.66
N VAL A 158 -21.62 -6.56 -3.95
CA VAL A 158 -22.90 -6.11 -3.40
C VAL A 158 -23.22 -4.70 -3.87
N ARG A 159 -24.45 -4.47 -4.34
CA ARG A 159 -24.91 -3.16 -4.80
C ARG A 159 -26.31 -2.90 -4.27
N ASN A 160 -26.50 -1.76 -3.60
CA ASN A 160 -27.78 -1.40 -2.96
C ASN A 160 -28.37 -2.45 -2.00
N GLY A 161 -27.52 -3.26 -1.36
CA GLY A 161 -27.93 -4.36 -0.48
C GLY A 161 -28.22 -5.69 -1.19
N ASP A 162 -28.05 -5.75 -2.52
CA ASP A 162 -28.26 -6.97 -3.30
C ASP A 162 -26.92 -7.62 -3.66
N LEU A 163 -26.83 -8.95 -3.50
CA LEU A 163 -25.71 -9.72 -4.00
C LEU A 163 -25.79 -9.81 -5.52
N LEU A 164 -24.77 -9.27 -6.20
CA LEU A 164 -24.62 -9.39 -7.64
C LEU A 164 -23.97 -10.72 -8.03
N ALA A 165 -22.88 -11.06 -7.34
CA ALA A 165 -22.11 -12.28 -7.60
C ALA A 165 -21.22 -12.64 -6.40
N ASP A 166 -20.81 -13.91 -6.33
CA ASP A 166 -19.80 -14.39 -5.40
C ASP A 166 -18.84 -15.38 -6.09
N ALA A 167 -17.57 -15.37 -5.70
CA ALA A 167 -16.53 -16.18 -6.33
C ALA A 167 -15.40 -16.58 -5.38
N ALA A 168 -14.57 -17.53 -5.80
CA ALA A 168 -13.40 -17.95 -5.01
C ALA A 168 -12.21 -16.99 -5.17
N SER A 169 -12.18 -16.21 -6.26
CA SER A 169 -11.15 -15.21 -6.53
C SER A 169 -11.75 -13.89 -7.01
N LEU A 170 -10.96 -12.82 -6.93
CA LEU A 170 -11.36 -11.51 -7.44
C LEU A 170 -11.55 -11.55 -8.97
N ASP A 171 -10.66 -12.22 -9.70
CA ASP A 171 -10.72 -12.30 -11.17
C ASP A 171 -12.01 -12.98 -11.64
N GLU A 172 -12.39 -14.09 -10.99
CA GLU A 172 -13.67 -14.77 -11.26
C GLU A 172 -14.87 -13.89 -10.93
N LEU A 173 -14.80 -13.09 -9.86
CA LEU A 173 -15.88 -12.18 -9.48
C LEU A 173 -16.03 -11.05 -10.51
N VAL A 174 -14.92 -10.44 -10.92
CA VAL A 174 -14.90 -9.35 -11.89
C VAL A 174 -15.40 -9.83 -13.26
N ALA A 175 -15.08 -11.05 -13.66
CA ALA A 175 -15.61 -11.65 -14.89
C ALA A 175 -17.14 -11.86 -14.87
N GLN A 176 -17.77 -11.90 -13.69
CA GLN A 176 -19.21 -12.10 -13.53
C GLN A 176 -20.02 -10.78 -13.45
N ILE A 177 -19.36 -9.64 -13.30
CA ILE A 177 -20.03 -8.35 -13.12
C ILE A 177 -19.70 -7.40 -14.27
N ASP A 178 -20.73 -6.80 -14.89
CA ASP A 178 -20.56 -5.90 -16.03
C ASP A 178 -19.91 -4.56 -15.65
N ASP A 179 -20.11 -4.09 -14.41
CA ASP A 179 -19.61 -2.80 -13.92
C ASP A 179 -19.25 -2.87 -12.44
N THR A 180 -18.10 -2.29 -12.09
CA THR A 180 -17.60 -2.17 -10.72
C THR A 180 -18.02 -0.85 -10.06
N LYS A 181 -18.57 0.09 -10.82
CA LYS A 181 -19.01 1.38 -10.31
C LYS A 181 -20.13 1.21 -9.28
N ASP A 182 -19.98 1.91 -8.16
CA ASP A 182 -20.88 1.90 -7.00
C ASP A 182 -21.16 0.48 -6.43
N THR A 183 -20.31 -0.49 -6.76
CA THR A 183 -20.37 -1.86 -6.25
C THR A 183 -19.37 -2.01 -5.10
N LEU A 184 -19.83 -2.57 -3.99
CA LEU A 184 -18.95 -3.02 -2.91
C LEU A 184 -18.38 -4.39 -3.28
N ILE A 185 -17.08 -4.44 -3.55
CA ILE A 185 -16.34 -5.68 -3.80
C ILE A 185 -15.44 -5.94 -2.60
N THR A 186 -15.65 -7.06 -1.93
CA THR A 186 -14.83 -7.45 -0.77
C THR A 186 -14.75 -8.95 -0.64
N VAL A 187 -13.69 -9.43 -0.02
CA VAL A 187 -13.62 -10.79 0.53
C VAL A 187 -14.16 -10.78 1.97
N LEU A 188 -14.89 -11.82 2.34
CA LEU A 188 -15.43 -11.99 3.69
C LEU A 188 -14.61 -13.03 4.45
N TYR A 189 -14.15 -12.66 5.64
CA TYR A 189 -13.38 -13.50 6.56
C TYR A 189 -14.15 -13.86 7.82
#